data_AF-C3YKI5-F1
#
_entry.id   AF-C3YKI5-F1
#
_cell.length_a   1.000
_cell.length_b   1.000
_cell.length_c   1.000
_cell.angle_alpha   90.00
_cell.angle_beta   90.00
_cell.angle_gamma   90.00
#
_symmetry.space_group_name_H-M   'P 1'
#
loop_
_entity.id
_entity.type
_entity.pdbx_description
1 polymer ?
#
loop_
_entity_poly.entity_id
_entity_poly.type
_entity_poly.pdbx_seq_one_letter_code
_entity_poly.pdbx_strand_id
1 'polypeptide(L)'
;MAASNFAREQLEKHGWKEGSGLGRHEHGRPDPIKVKLKMDTAGVGHNLSDQFTFNWWEHAFNKAANNITVESSESGVSVKKTTDQELKLSTSESVMTGKYDSKAMLYGSFVKGATLTNGILDDKEDDSQSDDSSDEEDRDSVSKLTDEELFKACGGRTAHKAARHGHKLNGKLQRIQEQERELLKKY
;
A
#
# COMPACT_ATOMS: atom_id res chain seq x y z
N MET A 1 9.07 -7.34 -36.77
CA MET A 1 7.86 -8.17 -36.94
C MET A 1 7.38 -7.95 -38.36
N ALA A 2 7.44 -8.96 -39.22
CA ALA A 2 6.91 -8.85 -40.58
C ALA A 2 5.37 -8.77 -40.45
N ALA A 3 4.82 -7.56 -40.57
CA ALA A 3 3.39 -7.40 -40.76
C ALA A 3 3.06 -8.07 -42.11
N SER A 4 2.34 -9.19 -42.07
CA SER A 4 1.85 -9.81 -43.29
C SER A 4 0.83 -8.86 -43.93
N ASN A 5 1.26 -8.15 -44.97
CA ASN A 5 0.42 -7.18 -45.70
C ASN A 5 -0.88 -7.81 -46.25
N PHE A 6 -0.90 -9.14 -46.40
CA PHE A 6 -2.06 -9.92 -46.82
C PHE A 6 -3.37 -9.56 -46.09
N ALA A 7 -3.34 -9.48 -44.75
CA ALA A 7 -4.56 -9.20 -43.98
C ALA A 7 -5.06 -7.76 -44.21
N ARG A 8 -4.12 -6.81 -44.34
CA ARG A 8 -4.44 -5.41 -44.62
C ARG A 8 -5.00 -5.24 -46.03
N GLU A 9 -4.36 -5.82 -47.04
CA GLU A 9 -4.80 -5.80 -48.44
C GLU A 9 -6.22 -6.39 -48.60
N GLN A 10 -6.52 -7.45 -47.86
CA GLN A 10 -7.86 -8.05 -47.88
C GLN A 10 -8.92 -7.11 -47.29
N LEU A 11 -8.60 -6.35 -46.23
CA LEU A 11 -9.52 -5.37 -45.65
C LEU A 11 -9.74 -4.18 -46.60
N GLU A 12 -8.67 -3.67 -47.19
CA GLU A 12 -8.72 -2.57 -48.18
C GLU A 12 -9.56 -2.95 -49.40
N LYS A 13 -9.45 -4.20 -49.88
CA LYS A 13 -10.27 -4.73 -50.98
C LYS A 13 -11.77 -4.66 -50.69
N HIS A 14 -12.17 -4.79 -49.43
CA HIS A 14 -13.56 -4.70 -48.98
C HIS A 14 -13.96 -3.29 -48.51
N GLY A 15 -13.16 -2.28 -48.84
CA GLY A 15 -13.49 -0.87 -48.62
C GLY A 15 -13.09 -0.33 -47.25
N TRP A 16 -12.36 -1.09 -46.43
CA TRP A 16 -11.79 -0.58 -45.19
C TRP A 16 -10.65 0.41 -45.50
N LYS A 17 -10.55 1.47 -44.70
CA LYS A 17 -9.49 2.49 -44.80
C LYS A 17 -8.69 2.53 -43.50
N GLU A 18 -7.41 2.84 -43.62
CA GLU A 18 -6.54 2.97 -42.45
C GLU A 18 -7.10 4.02 -41.47
N GLY A 19 -7.30 3.60 -40.22
CA GLY A 19 -7.88 4.43 -39.17
C GLY A 19 -9.42 4.41 -39.07
N SER A 20 -10.13 3.83 -40.04
CA SER A 20 -11.59 3.67 -39.96
C SER A 20 -11.97 2.51 -39.04
N GLY A 21 -13.03 2.72 -38.26
CA GLY A 21 -13.68 1.67 -37.48
C GLY A 21 -14.37 0.64 -38.37
N LEU A 22 -14.57 -0.57 -37.86
CA LEU A 22 -15.34 -1.61 -38.57
C LEU A 22 -16.85 -1.43 -38.39
N GLY A 23 -17.65 -2.02 -39.29
CA GLY A 23 -19.12 -2.02 -39.24
C GLY A 23 -19.77 -1.05 -40.24
N ARG A 24 -21.08 -1.19 -40.45
CA ARG A 24 -21.85 -0.43 -41.47
C ARG A 24 -21.70 1.09 -41.38
N HIS A 25 -21.51 1.60 -40.15
CA HIS A 25 -21.36 3.03 -39.85
C HIS A 25 -19.98 3.34 -39.24
N GLU A 26 -18.98 2.46 -39.43
CA GLU A 26 -17.61 2.63 -38.90
C GLU A 26 -17.55 2.85 -37.37
N HIS A 27 -18.52 2.30 -36.62
CA HIS A 27 -18.63 2.48 -35.16
C HIS A 27 -17.68 1.60 -34.35
N GLY A 28 -17.00 0.64 -34.99
CA GLY A 28 -16.01 -0.20 -34.33
C GLY A 28 -14.78 0.60 -33.90
N ARG A 29 -14.13 0.21 -32.80
CA ARG A 29 -12.91 0.87 -32.35
C ARG A 29 -11.76 0.60 -33.35
N PRO A 30 -11.05 1.62 -33.85
CA PRO A 30 -9.93 1.43 -34.77
C PRO A 30 -8.69 0.87 -34.05
N ASP A 31 -8.54 1.15 -32.76
CA ASP A 31 -7.42 0.67 -31.95
C ASP A 31 -7.70 -0.69 -31.28
N PRO A 32 -6.68 -1.55 -31.18
CA PRO A 32 -6.78 -2.80 -30.43
C PRO A 32 -6.97 -2.53 -28.92
N ILE A 33 -7.61 -3.49 -28.25
CA ILE A 33 -7.71 -3.44 -26.78
C ILE A 33 -6.32 -3.65 -26.20
N LYS A 34 -5.82 -2.65 -25.48
CA LYS A 34 -4.58 -2.77 -24.73
C LYS A 34 -4.86 -3.53 -23.44
N VAL A 35 -4.37 -4.76 -23.36
CA VAL A 35 -4.43 -5.55 -22.13
C VAL A 35 -3.18 -5.27 -21.29
N LYS A 36 -3.37 -5.13 -19.97
CA LYS A 36 -2.27 -5.08 -19.01
C LYS A 36 -2.14 -6.46 -18.39
N LEU A 37 -1.00 -7.11 -18.61
CA LEU A 37 -0.74 -8.42 -18.03
C LEU A 37 -0.36 -8.24 -16.55
N LYS A 38 -1.07 -8.96 -15.67
CA LYS A 38 -0.76 -9.00 -14.24
C LYS A 38 0.27 -10.09 -14.01
N MET A 39 1.44 -9.70 -13.52
CA MET A 39 2.57 -10.60 -13.23
C MET A 39 2.86 -10.75 -11.74
N ASP A 40 1.97 -10.21 -10.89
CA ASP A 40 2.06 -10.32 -9.44
C ASP A 40 1.12 -11.43 -8.92
N THR A 41 1.29 -11.78 -7.64
CA THR A 41 0.43 -12.72 -6.92
C THR A 41 -0.69 -12.03 -6.13
N ALA A 42 -0.85 -10.72 -6.28
CA ALA A 42 -1.77 -9.94 -5.46
C ALA A 42 -3.23 -10.27 -5.82
N GLY A 43 -4.14 -10.16 -4.84
CA GLY A 43 -5.58 -10.27 -5.10
C GLY A 43 -6.13 -9.09 -5.93
N VAL A 44 -7.39 -9.19 -6.36
CA VAL A 44 -8.13 -8.01 -6.83
C VAL A 44 -8.47 -7.15 -5.61
N GLY A 45 -8.23 -5.84 -5.69
CA GLY A 45 -8.43 -4.93 -4.56
C GLY A 45 -7.27 -4.85 -3.56
N HIS A 46 -6.13 -5.51 -3.83
CA HIS A 46 -4.94 -5.36 -2.99
C HIS A 46 -4.36 -3.95 -3.11
N ASN A 47 -4.27 -3.23 -2.00
CA ASN A 47 -3.63 -1.93 -1.92
C ASN A 47 -2.16 -2.11 -1.53
N LEU A 48 -1.24 -1.74 -2.42
CA LEU A 48 0.19 -1.77 -2.11
C LEU A 48 0.55 -0.76 -1.01
N SER A 49 -0.23 0.31 -0.85
CA SER A 49 -0.02 1.35 0.16
C SER A 49 -0.08 0.81 1.59
N ASP A 50 -0.90 -0.21 1.84
CA ASP A 50 -1.08 -0.81 3.16
C ASP A 50 0.23 -1.42 3.70
N GLN A 51 1.15 -1.81 2.81
CA GLN A 51 2.47 -2.30 3.23
C GLN A 51 3.34 -1.20 3.85
N PHE A 52 3.02 0.07 3.62
CA PHE A 52 3.76 1.23 4.14
C PHE A 52 3.05 1.92 5.30
N THR A 53 1.89 1.43 5.74
CA THR A 53 1.17 2.01 6.88
C THR A 53 1.64 1.45 8.22
N PHE A 54 2.30 0.28 8.23
CA PHE A 54 2.82 -0.31 9.45
C PHE A 54 4.23 0.20 9.79
N ASN A 55 4.30 1.12 10.74
CA ASN A 55 5.56 1.66 11.25
C ASN A 55 6.15 0.75 12.34
N TRP A 56 6.63 -0.45 11.97
CA TRP A 56 7.16 -1.42 12.95
C TRP A 56 8.19 -0.84 13.95
N TRP A 57 9.00 0.12 13.49
CA TRP A 57 10.03 0.79 14.30
C TRP A 57 9.41 1.64 15.43
N GLU A 58 8.23 2.19 15.19
CA GLU A 58 7.50 3.03 16.13
C GLU A 58 6.98 2.18 17.28
N HIS A 59 6.34 1.05 16.97
CA HIS A 59 5.92 0.08 17.98
C HIS A 59 7.11 -0.41 18.81
N ALA A 60 8.25 -0.70 18.16
CA ALA A 60 9.46 -1.10 18.87
C ALA A 60 9.98 -0.01 19.82
N PHE A 61 9.98 1.25 19.36
CA PHE A 61 10.42 2.40 20.15
C PHE A 61 9.47 2.68 21.32
N ASN A 62 8.17 2.80 21.08
CA ASN A 62 7.17 3.09 22.11
C ASN A 62 7.14 1.99 23.16
N LYS A 63 7.20 0.73 22.73
CA LYS A 63 7.25 -0.43 23.64
C LYS A 63 8.51 -0.44 24.50
N ALA A 64 9.65 -0.07 23.94
CA ALA A 64 10.89 0.08 24.69
C ALA A 64 10.84 1.28 25.66
N ALA A 65 10.33 2.43 25.21
CA ALA A 65 10.23 3.65 26.00
C ALA A 65 9.28 3.49 27.20
N ASN A 66 8.11 2.87 26.99
CA ASN A 66 7.14 2.58 28.04
C ASN A 66 7.67 1.59 29.09
N ASN A 67 8.66 0.77 28.72
CA ASN A 67 9.29 -0.16 29.65
C ASN A 67 10.37 0.49 30.54
N ILE A 68 10.66 1.78 30.35
CA ILE A 68 11.70 2.49 31.09
C ILE A 68 11.03 3.46 32.07
N THR A 69 11.21 3.23 33.37
CA THR A 69 10.87 4.21 34.41
C THR A 69 12.14 4.90 34.91
N VAL A 70 12.11 6.22 34.90
CA VAL A 70 13.20 7.07 35.42
C VAL A 70 12.74 7.71 36.71
N GLU A 71 13.38 7.34 37.82
CA GLU A 71 13.16 7.94 39.12
C GLU A 71 14.32 8.91 39.41
N SER A 72 14.02 10.20 39.58
CA SER A 72 15.02 11.20 39.95
C SER A 72 14.90 11.51 41.45
N SER A 73 15.93 11.17 42.23
CA SER A 73 16.03 11.49 43.65
C SER A 73 17.11 12.55 43.90
N GLU A 74 17.11 13.16 45.09
CA GLU A 74 18.07 14.19 45.51
C GLU A 74 19.53 13.67 45.49
N SER A 75 19.74 12.34 45.48
CA SER A 75 21.04 11.68 45.43
C SER A 75 21.42 11.09 44.05
N GLY A 76 20.62 11.28 43.00
CA GLY A 76 20.93 10.81 41.65
C GLY A 76 19.73 10.35 40.82
N VAL A 77 19.98 9.96 39.57
CA VAL A 77 18.98 9.44 38.63
C VAL A 77 19.10 7.92 38.57
N SER A 78 17.99 7.21 38.82
CA SER A 78 17.89 5.75 38.73
C SER A 78 16.96 5.35 37.59
N VAL A 79 17.40 4.43 36.75
CA VAL A 79 16.62 3.91 35.62
C VAL A 79 16.26 2.47 35.91
N LYS A 80 14.97 2.14 35.88
CA LYS A 80 14.43 0.80 36.11
C LYS A 80 13.66 0.34 34.90
N LYS A 81 13.67 -0.98 34.68
CA LYS A 81 12.77 -1.65 33.75
C LYS A 81 11.45 -1.91 34.48
N THR A 82 10.31 -1.55 33.90
CA THR A 82 9.01 -1.77 34.55
C THR A 82 8.54 -3.22 34.46
N THR A 83 8.96 -3.96 33.42
CA THR A 83 8.51 -5.33 33.21
C THR A 83 9.63 -6.23 32.67
N ASP A 84 9.88 -7.36 33.35
CA ASP A 84 10.90 -8.34 32.94
C ASP A 84 10.52 -9.20 31.74
N GLN A 85 9.27 -9.14 31.29
CA GLN A 85 8.82 -9.88 30.11
C GLN A 85 9.60 -9.48 28.84
N GLU A 86 9.85 -10.48 28.00
CA GLU A 86 10.43 -10.29 26.67
C GLU A 86 9.42 -9.55 25.79
N LEU A 87 9.86 -8.42 25.24
CA LEU A 87 9.04 -7.64 24.33
C LEU A 87 8.98 -8.38 22.99
N LYS A 88 7.81 -8.93 22.63
CA LYS A 88 7.57 -9.38 21.26
C LYS A 88 7.75 -8.19 20.32
N LEU A 89 8.75 -8.25 19.46
CA LEU A 89 9.06 -7.27 18.43
C LEU A 89 9.02 -7.98 17.07
N SER A 90 8.29 -7.41 16.12
CA SER A 90 8.23 -7.91 14.74
C SER A 90 8.31 -6.76 13.77
N THR A 91 8.91 -7.01 12.61
CA THR A 91 8.91 -6.10 11.47
C THR A 91 7.66 -6.20 10.61
N SER A 92 6.84 -7.25 10.80
CA SER A 92 5.58 -7.44 10.09
C SER A 92 4.36 -7.24 10.99
N GLU A 93 3.40 -6.48 10.47
CA GLU A 93 2.11 -6.21 11.14
C GLU A 93 1.39 -7.51 11.48
N SER A 94 1.37 -8.46 10.54
CA SER A 94 0.62 -9.69 10.69
C SER A 94 1.13 -10.62 11.80
N VAL A 95 2.41 -10.52 12.15
CA VAL A 95 3.01 -11.26 13.27
C VAL A 95 2.77 -10.52 14.58
N MET A 96 2.70 -9.18 14.55
CA MET A 96 2.34 -8.36 15.71
C MET A 96 0.88 -8.54 16.11
N THR A 97 -0.05 -8.49 15.16
CA THR A 97 -1.49 -8.61 15.41
C THR A 97 -1.97 -10.07 15.54
N GLY A 98 -1.06 -11.04 15.61
CA GLY A 98 -1.42 -12.47 15.78
C GLY A 98 -2.27 -13.09 14.66
N LYS A 99 -2.47 -12.41 13.53
CA LYS A 99 -3.41 -12.80 12.45
C LYS A 99 -3.10 -14.17 11.83
N TYR A 100 -1.88 -14.69 12.01
CA TYR A 100 -1.45 -16.00 11.50
C TYR A 100 -0.85 -16.95 12.55
N ASP A 101 -0.93 -16.63 13.85
CA ASP A 101 -0.34 -17.48 14.91
C ASP A 101 -1.23 -18.69 15.26
N SER A 102 -2.46 -18.74 14.74
CA SER A 102 -3.31 -19.90 14.88
C SER A 102 -2.89 -20.98 13.88
N LYS A 103 -2.06 -21.93 14.34
CA LYS A 103 -1.77 -23.21 13.66
C LYS A 103 -3.04 -23.97 13.21
N ALA A 104 -4.21 -23.58 13.71
CA ALA A 104 -5.54 -24.07 13.34
C ALA A 104 -6.05 -23.57 11.98
N MET A 105 -5.47 -22.53 11.36
CA MET A 105 -6.02 -21.90 10.15
C MET A 105 -5.70 -22.60 8.82
N LEU A 106 -5.00 -23.74 8.81
CA LEU A 106 -4.65 -24.45 7.55
C LEU A 106 -5.89 -24.86 6.72
N TYR A 107 -7.10 -24.80 7.30
CA TYR A 107 -8.39 -24.93 6.60
C TYR A 107 -9.48 -23.99 7.13
N GLY A 108 -9.15 -22.95 7.91
CA GLY A 108 -10.12 -22.08 8.57
C GLY A 108 -10.89 -21.14 7.62
N SER A 109 -10.37 -20.93 6.41
CA SER A 109 -11.05 -20.14 5.37
C SER A 109 -12.16 -20.92 4.65
N PHE A 110 -12.24 -22.24 4.84
CA PHE A 110 -13.28 -23.07 4.26
C PHE A 110 -14.38 -23.27 5.30
N VAL A 111 -15.42 -22.45 5.25
CA VAL A 111 -16.64 -22.70 6.00
C VAL A 111 -17.34 -23.91 5.36
N LYS A 112 -17.57 -24.97 6.14
CA LYS A 112 -18.27 -26.17 5.67
C LYS A 112 -19.77 -25.86 5.56
N GLY A 113 -20.20 -25.34 4.41
CA GLY A 113 -21.58 -24.86 4.21
C GLY A 113 -22.66 -25.94 4.31
N ALA A 114 -22.48 -27.10 3.68
CA ALA A 114 -23.43 -28.22 3.76
C ALA A 114 -22.73 -29.54 3.48
N THR A 115 -23.22 -30.63 4.09
CA THR A 115 -22.75 -31.98 3.77
C THR A 115 -23.91 -32.76 3.15
N LEU A 116 -23.74 -33.25 1.92
CA LEU A 116 -24.75 -34.08 1.28
C LEU A 116 -24.53 -35.53 1.73
N THR A 117 -25.38 -36.05 2.61
CA THR A 117 -25.37 -37.46 3.00
C THR A 117 -26.57 -38.15 2.37
N ASN A 118 -26.32 -39.17 1.56
CA ASN A 118 -27.36 -39.99 0.90
C ASN A 118 -28.47 -39.18 0.18
N GLY A 119 -28.12 -38.05 -0.46
CA GLY A 119 -29.06 -37.22 -1.22
C GLY A 119 -29.94 -36.30 -0.37
N ILE A 120 -29.72 -36.26 0.94
CA ILE A 120 -30.38 -35.34 1.88
C ILE A 120 -29.35 -34.28 2.27
N LEU A 121 -29.75 -33.01 2.23
CA LEU A 121 -28.93 -31.90 2.72
C LEU A 121 -28.99 -31.91 4.25
N ASP A 122 -27.85 -32.16 4.90
CA ASP A 122 -27.68 -31.88 6.33
C ASP A 122 -27.19 -30.43 6.47
N ASP A 123 -28.12 -29.52 6.77
CA ASP A 123 -27.82 -28.15 7.18
C ASP A 123 -27.38 -28.18 8.64
N LYS A 124 -26.06 -28.21 8.89
CA LYS A 124 -25.53 -27.92 10.22
C LYS A 124 -25.30 -26.43 10.31
N GLU A 125 -26.06 -25.76 11.16
CA GLU A 125 -25.77 -24.40 11.60
C GLU A 125 -24.43 -24.44 12.34
N ASP A 126 -23.37 -23.95 11.70
CA ASP A 126 -22.05 -23.81 12.30
C ASP A 126 -21.90 -22.35 12.72
N ASP A 127 -22.05 -22.09 14.02
CA ASP A 127 -21.79 -20.80 14.68
C ASP A 127 -20.27 -20.48 14.69
N SER A 128 -19.63 -20.51 13.51
CA SER A 128 -18.32 -19.89 13.34
C SER A 128 -18.52 -18.38 13.28
N GLN A 129 -18.70 -17.77 14.45
CA GLN A 129 -18.37 -16.36 14.63
C GLN A 129 -16.89 -16.21 14.26
N SER A 130 -16.63 -15.69 13.07
CA SER A 130 -15.33 -15.13 12.73
C SER A 130 -15.15 -13.89 13.61
N ASP A 131 -14.61 -14.11 14.79
CA ASP A 131 -14.05 -13.05 15.61
C ASP A 131 -12.81 -12.52 14.87
N ASP A 132 -13.03 -11.62 13.91
CA ASP A 132 -12.01 -10.71 13.44
C ASP A 132 -11.88 -9.60 14.50
N SER A 133 -11.47 -9.99 15.71
CA SER A 133 -10.86 -9.06 16.66
C SER A 133 -9.49 -8.73 16.08
N SER A 134 -9.50 -7.91 15.05
CA SER A 134 -8.39 -7.01 14.80
C SER A 134 -8.30 -6.14 16.05
N ASP A 135 -7.42 -6.53 16.99
CA ASP A 135 -7.01 -5.68 18.10
C ASP A 135 -6.49 -4.37 17.47
N GLU A 136 -7.40 -3.41 17.36
CA GLU A 136 -7.16 -2.03 16.94
C GLU A 136 -6.41 -1.26 18.04
N GLU A 137 -6.17 -1.90 19.20
CA GLU A 137 -5.56 -1.27 20.39
C GLU A 137 -4.05 -1.01 20.25
N ASP A 138 -3.36 -1.61 19.29
CA ASP A 138 -1.92 -1.38 19.09
C ASP A 138 -1.61 -0.31 18.02
N ARG A 139 -2.61 0.43 17.51
CA ARG A 139 -2.38 1.57 16.60
C ARG A 139 -2.07 2.86 17.37
N ASP A 140 -1.15 2.79 18.31
CA ASP A 140 -0.45 3.98 18.84
C ASP A 140 0.34 4.60 17.69
N SER A 141 -0.32 5.47 16.94
CA SER A 141 0.23 6.18 15.80
C SER A 141 0.64 7.57 16.23
N VAL A 142 1.88 7.95 15.94
CA VAL A 142 2.40 9.32 15.99
C VAL A 142 1.30 10.19 15.40
N SER A 143 0.93 11.25 16.13
CA SER A 143 0.04 12.29 15.63
C SER A 143 0.39 12.56 14.16
N LYS A 144 -0.53 12.23 13.24
CA LYS A 144 -0.31 12.32 11.79
C LYS A 144 -0.15 13.79 11.43
N LEU A 145 1.04 14.32 11.64
CA LEU A 145 1.39 15.67 11.25
C LEU A 145 1.39 15.70 9.74
N THR A 146 0.73 16.69 9.17
CA THR A 146 0.85 16.97 7.74
C THR A 146 2.29 17.34 7.41
N ASP A 147 2.73 17.14 6.17
CA ASP A 147 4.08 17.53 5.72
C ASP A 147 4.36 19.02 6.01
N GLU A 148 3.32 19.87 5.96
CA GLU A 148 3.41 21.30 6.29
C GLU A 148 3.70 21.54 7.77
N GLU A 149 3.00 20.83 8.65
CA GLU A 149 3.21 20.90 10.10
C GLU A 149 4.58 20.33 10.48
N LEU A 150 4.97 19.21 9.88
CA LEU A 150 6.30 18.61 10.07
C LEU A 150 7.40 19.57 9.61
N PHE A 151 7.24 20.19 8.44
CA PHE A 151 8.19 21.17 7.91
C PHE A 151 8.31 22.39 8.83
N LYS A 152 7.20 22.87 9.39
CA LYS A 152 7.17 23.94 10.37
C LYS A 152 7.86 23.55 11.68
N ALA A 153 7.59 22.34 12.19
CA ALA A 153 8.22 21.81 13.40
C ALA A 153 9.75 21.67 13.23
N CYS A 154 10.22 21.30 12.03
CA CYS A 154 11.64 21.26 11.68
C CYS A 154 12.27 22.65 11.40
N GLY A 155 11.54 23.75 11.63
CA GLY A 155 12.01 25.11 11.41
C GLY A 155 12.23 25.46 9.94
N GLY A 156 11.46 24.85 9.03
CA GLY A 156 11.55 25.08 7.58
C GLY A 156 12.81 24.51 6.92
N ARG A 157 13.49 23.58 7.58
CA ARG A 157 14.67 22.88 7.03
C ARG A 157 14.24 21.60 6.33
N THR A 158 14.75 21.39 5.13
CA THR A 158 14.63 20.12 4.40
C THR A 158 15.74 19.16 4.83
N ALA A 159 15.51 17.85 4.78
CA ALA A 159 16.41 16.84 5.35
C ALA A 159 17.78 16.64 4.65
N HIS A 160 18.13 17.45 3.65
CA HIS A 160 19.40 17.32 2.92
C HIS A 160 20.55 18.04 3.61
N LYS A 161 21.79 17.55 3.45
CA LYS A 161 22.99 18.07 4.14
C LYS A 161 23.21 19.59 3.98
N ALA A 162 22.94 20.13 2.79
CA ALA A 162 23.15 21.55 2.52
C ALA A 162 22.09 22.48 3.18
N ALA A 163 20.96 21.94 3.65
CA ALA A 163 19.95 22.73 4.38
C ALA A 163 20.51 23.33 5.67
N ARG A 164 21.50 22.67 6.28
CA ARG A 164 22.22 23.15 7.48
C ARG A 164 22.91 24.49 7.23
N HIS A 165 23.25 24.78 5.97
CA HIS A 165 23.88 26.02 5.52
C HIS A 165 22.89 26.99 4.88
N GLY A 166 21.57 26.74 5.00
CA GLY A 166 20.53 27.61 4.43
C GLY A 166 20.26 27.41 2.93
N HIS A 167 20.92 26.44 2.28
CA HIS A 167 20.67 26.16 0.87
C HIS A 167 19.39 25.35 0.68
N LYS A 168 18.45 25.87 -0.12
CA LYS A 168 17.23 25.18 -0.55
C LYS A 168 17.47 24.52 -1.93
N LEU A 169 17.12 23.25 -2.11
CA LEU A 169 17.32 22.49 -3.36
C LEU A 169 16.32 22.89 -4.48
N ASN A 170 16.12 24.18 -4.71
CA ASN A 170 15.08 24.70 -5.60
C ASN A 170 15.46 24.67 -7.08
N GLY A 171 16.70 24.28 -7.44
CA GLY A 171 17.19 24.37 -8.81
C GLY A 171 16.44 23.48 -9.82
N LYS A 172 15.85 22.37 -9.39
CA LYS A 172 14.97 21.57 -10.27
C LYS A 172 13.65 22.29 -10.54
N LEU A 173 13.00 22.82 -9.50
CA LEU A 173 11.76 23.59 -9.62
C LEU A 173 11.95 24.84 -10.47
N GLN A 174 13.07 25.55 -10.30
CA GLN A 174 13.39 26.72 -11.12
C GLN A 174 13.51 26.38 -12.61
N ARG A 175 14.17 25.27 -12.96
CA ARG A 175 14.26 24.81 -14.36
C ARG A 175 12.92 24.45 -14.95
N ILE A 176 12.06 23.78 -14.19
CA ILE A 176 10.69 23.45 -14.63
C ILE A 176 9.88 24.74 -14.84
N GLN A 177 9.95 25.67 -13.88
CA GLN A 177 9.24 26.95 -13.98
C GLN A 177 9.72 27.80 -15.16
N GLU A 178 11.00 27.71 -15.54
CA GLU A 178 11.55 28.36 -16.73
C GLU A 178 11.01 27.70 -18.01
N GLN A 179 11.01 26.37 -18.09
CA GLN A 179 10.42 25.63 -19.21
C GLN A 179 8.92 25.93 -19.39
N GLU A 180 8.15 25.96 -18.30
CA GLU A 180 6.73 26.32 -18.32
C GLU A 180 6.51 27.75 -18.83
N ARG A 181 7.35 28.69 -18.38
CA ARG A 181 7.29 30.09 -18.82
C ARG A 181 7.60 30.24 -20.31
N GLU A 182 8.58 29.50 -20.82
CA GLU A 182 8.90 29.48 -22.25
C GLU A 182 7.75 28.90 -23.07
N LEU A 183 7.13 27.83 -22.58
CA LEU A 183 5.97 27.21 -23.22
C LEU A 183 4.76 28.18 -23.23
N LEU A 184 4.47 28.84 -22.11
CA LEU A 184 3.41 29.85 -21.99
C LEU A 184 3.66 31.11 -22.82
N LYS A 185 4.91 31.43 -23.19
CA LYS A 185 5.22 32.53 -24.12
C LYS A 185 5.05 32.13 -25.58
N LYS A 186 5.10 30.83 -25.87
CA LYS A 186 5.02 30.28 -27.23
C LYS A 186 3.56 30.10 -27.69
N TYR A 187 2.62 30.08 -26.76
CA TYR A 187 1.17 30.08 -26.97
C TYR A 187 0.57 31.42 -26.56
#